data_AF-A0A358SLH0-F1
#
_entry.id   AF-A0A358SLH0-F1
#
_cell.length_a   1.000
_cell.length_b   1.000
_cell.length_c   1.000
_cell.angle_alpha   90.00
_cell.angle_beta   90.00
_cell.angle_gamma   90.00
#
_symmetry.space_group_name_H-M   'P 1'
#
loop_
_entity.id
_entity.type
_entity.pdbx_description
1 polymer ?
#
loop_
_entity_poly.entity_id
_entity_poly.type
_entity_poly.pdbx_seq_one_letter_code
_entity_poly.pdbx_strand_id
1 'polypeptide(L)'
;MAASRTLEIRPGALGPTGRPLPAFPDPEPLLAHGPARIVAVCNQKGGVGKTTTTINLGAALAEQGRRVLLVDFDPQGALSVGLGIQPHELDATIYNLL
;
A
#
# COMPACT_ATOMS: atom_id res chain seq x y z
N MET A 1 -25.48 3.29 15.41
CA MET A 1 -25.36 4.51 14.56
C MET A 1 -23.90 4.62 14.16
N ALA A 2 -23.44 4.51 12.92
CA ALA A 2 -24.06 4.30 11.61
C ALA A 2 -23.37 3.09 10.94
N ALA A 3 -24.12 2.27 10.21
CA ALA A 3 -23.54 1.21 9.39
C ALA A 3 -22.62 1.86 8.35
N SER A 4 -21.33 1.53 8.41
CA SER A 4 -20.35 1.89 7.38
C SER A 4 -20.90 1.39 6.05
N ARG A 5 -21.30 2.31 5.16
CA ARG A 5 -21.70 1.96 3.80
C ARG A 5 -20.42 1.61 3.05
N THR A 6 -20.00 0.36 3.10
CA THR A 6 -19.11 -0.20 2.09
C THR A 6 -19.82 -0.01 0.76
N LEU A 7 -19.32 0.90 -0.07
CA LEU A 7 -19.81 1.07 -1.44
C LEU A 7 -19.64 -0.29 -2.12
N GLU A 8 -20.74 -0.98 -2.42
CA GLU A 8 -20.70 -2.18 -3.25
C GLU A 8 -20.20 -1.77 -4.65
N ILE A 9 -18.90 -1.90 -4.88
CA ILE A 9 -18.29 -1.71 -6.19
C ILE A 9 -18.73 -2.88 -7.06
N ARG A 10 -19.80 -2.68 -7.83
CA ARG A 10 -20.31 -3.70 -8.74
C ARG A 10 -19.50 -3.67 -10.05
N PRO A 11 -18.92 -4.78 -10.49
CA PRO A 11 -18.28 -4.85 -11.79
C PRO A 11 -19.23 -4.41 -12.91
N GLY A 12 -18.72 -3.62 -13.86
CA GLY A 12 -19.52 -3.07 -14.96
C GLY A 12 -20.36 -1.83 -14.61
N ALA A 13 -20.48 -1.44 -13.34
CA ALA A 13 -21.07 -0.15 -12.98
C ALA A 13 -20.18 1.02 -13.44
N LEU A 14 -20.79 2.17 -13.75
CA LEU A 14 -20.02 3.37 -14.11
C LEU A 14 -19.28 3.90 -12.88
N GLY A 15 -17.95 3.96 -12.97
CA GLY A 15 -17.10 4.56 -11.94
C GLY A 15 -17.12 6.09 -11.99
N PRO A 16 -16.40 6.76 -11.06
CA PRO A 16 -16.38 8.23 -10.93
C PRO A 16 -15.77 8.94 -12.15
N THR A 17 -15.09 8.21 -13.04
CA THR A 17 -14.54 8.72 -14.29
C THR A 17 -15.45 8.48 -15.51
N GLY A 18 -16.66 7.95 -15.31
CA GLY A 18 -17.58 7.56 -16.38
C GLY A 18 -17.15 6.31 -17.15
N ARG A 19 -16.11 5.60 -16.68
CA ARG A 19 -15.68 4.31 -17.25
C ARG A 19 -16.32 3.15 -16.49
N PRO A 20 -16.69 2.06 -17.17
CA PRO A 20 -17.12 0.84 -16.48
C PRO A 20 -16.04 0.36 -15.51
N LEU A 21 -16.45 0.01 -14.29
CA LEU A 21 -15.56 -0.55 -13.29
C LEU A 21 -15.08 -1.93 -13.73
N PRO A 22 -13.76 -2.17 -13.78
CA PRO A 22 -13.23 -3.49 -14.12
C PRO A 22 -13.65 -4.53 -13.06
N ALA A 23 -13.92 -5.75 -13.52
CA ALA A 23 -14.07 -6.91 -12.66
C ALA A 23 -12.68 -7.45 -12.32
N PHE A 24 -12.25 -7.34 -11.07
CA PHE A 24 -11.06 -8.02 -10.59
C PHE A 24 -11.50 -9.18 -9.68
N PRO A 25 -11.07 -10.43 -9.96
CA PRO A 25 -11.33 -11.51 -9.04
C PRO A 25 -10.54 -11.28 -7.74
N ASP A 26 -11.12 -11.68 -6.62
CA ASP A 26 -10.37 -11.74 -5.38
C ASP A 26 -9.22 -12.76 -5.54
N PRO A 27 -8.03 -12.45 -4.99
CA PRO A 27 -6.91 -13.37 -5.09
C PRO A 27 -7.22 -14.64 -4.29
N GLU A 28 -6.79 -15.79 -4.82
CA GLU A 28 -6.88 -17.05 -4.08
C GLU A 28 -6.08 -16.98 -2.76
N PRO A 29 -6.54 -17.64 -1.69
CA PRO A 29 -5.80 -17.75 -0.45
C PRO A 29 -4.40 -18.31 -0.65
N LEU A 30 -3.44 -17.77 0.09
CA LEU A 30 -2.06 -18.27 0.06
C LEU A 30 -1.93 -19.56 0.86
N LEU A 31 -1.45 -20.63 0.21
CA LEU A 31 -1.08 -21.87 0.89
C LEU A 31 0.33 -21.82 1.50
N ALA A 32 1.21 -20.97 0.95
CA ALA A 32 2.56 -20.74 1.44
C ALA A 32 3.08 -19.38 0.98
N HIS A 33 4.15 -18.91 1.62
CA HIS A 33 4.89 -17.73 1.17
C HIS A 33 6.18 -18.15 0.45
N GLY A 34 6.41 -17.61 -0.74
CA GLY A 34 7.64 -17.79 -1.53
C GLY A 34 8.69 -16.71 -1.26
N PRO A 35 9.73 -16.61 -2.12
CA PRO A 35 10.68 -15.51 -2.04
C PRO A 35 9.96 -14.16 -2.14
N ALA A 36 10.50 -13.14 -1.47
CA ALA A 36 9.90 -11.81 -1.46
C ALA A 36 9.88 -11.22 -2.88
N ARG A 37 8.69 -10.87 -3.37
CA ARG A 37 8.57 -10.05 -4.58
C ARG A 37 8.86 -8.60 -4.20
N ILE A 38 9.91 -8.03 -4.79
CA ILE A 38 10.31 -6.64 -4.56
C ILE A 38 9.58 -5.75 -5.57
N VAL A 39 8.87 -4.74 -5.06
CA VAL A 39 8.17 -3.73 -5.87
C VAL A 39 8.64 -2.35 -5.43
N ALA A 40 9.19 -1.57 -6.36
CA ALA A 40 9.65 -0.21 -6.09
C ALA A 40 8.64 0.80 -6.66
N VAL A 41 8.16 1.72 -5.82
CA VAL A 41 7.24 2.79 -6.22
C VAL A 41 8.05 4.08 -6.44
N CYS A 42 8.44 4.31 -7.69
CA CYS A 42 9.37 5.39 -8.05
C CYS A 42 8.70 6.44 -8.95
N ASN A 43 8.98 7.71 -8.66
CA ASN A 43 8.63 8.86 -9.50
C ASN A 43 9.45 10.08 -9.04
N GLN A 44 10.09 10.79 -9.96
CA GLN A 44 10.95 11.93 -9.64
C GLN A 44 10.20 13.14 -9.07
N LYS A 45 8.91 13.27 -9.36
CA LYS A 45 8.10 14.40 -8.90
C LYS A 45 7.64 14.19 -7.45
N GLY A 46 7.81 15.22 -6.62
CA GLY A 46 7.25 15.27 -5.26
C GLY A 46 5.72 15.35 -5.26
N GLY A 47 5.07 14.82 -4.22
CA GLY A 47 3.62 14.97 -4.02
C GLY A 47 2.72 14.18 -4.98
N VAL A 48 3.25 13.19 -5.71
CA VAL A 48 2.48 12.37 -6.68
C VAL A 48 1.88 11.10 -6.08
N GLY A 49 1.84 10.98 -4.76
CA GLY A 49 1.20 9.85 -4.07
C GLY A 49 2.01 8.56 -3.96
N LYS A 50 3.35 8.59 -4.12
CA LYS A 50 4.22 7.41 -3.96
C LYS A 50 4.04 6.73 -2.59
N THR A 51 4.18 7.52 -1.52
CA THR A 51 4.03 7.06 -0.14
C THR A 51 2.62 6.55 0.13
N THR A 52 1.61 7.33 -0.27
CA THR A 52 0.19 6.95 -0.14
C THR A 52 -0.11 5.64 -0.85
N THR A 53 0.39 5.46 -2.08
CA THR A 53 0.24 4.23 -2.85
C THR A 53 0.93 3.06 -2.14
N THR A 54 2.14 3.28 -1.63
CA THR A 54 2.92 2.25 -0.93
C THR A 54 2.21 1.75 0.34
N ILE A 55 1.69 2.67 1.17
CA ILE A 55 0.94 2.34 2.38
C ILE A 55 -0.31 1.53 2.03
N ASN A 56 -1.15 2.05 1.11
CA ASN A 56 -2.42 1.42 0.79
C ASN A 56 -2.25 0.08 0.06
N LEU A 57 -1.26 -0.03 -0.83
CA LEU A 57 -0.93 -1.30 -1.47
C LEU A 57 -0.44 -2.32 -0.44
N GLY A 58 0.40 -1.90 0.50
CA GLY A 58 0.88 -2.75 1.59
C GLY A 58 -0.25 -3.25 2.48
N ALA A 59 -1.14 -2.34 2.90
CA ALA A 59 -2.32 -2.67 3.70
C ALA A 59 -3.24 -3.65 2.97
N ALA A 60 -3.59 -3.37 1.71
CA ALA A 60 -4.43 -4.24 0.91
C ALA A 60 -3.81 -5.64 0.73
N LEU A 61 -2.51 -5.73 0.49
CA LEU A 61 -1.82 -7.03 0.39
C LEU A 61 -1.83 -7.78 1.74
N ALA A 62 -1.63 -7.08 2.86
CA ALA A 62 -1.67 -7.66 4.20
C ALA A 62 -3.08 -8.18 4.54
N GLU A 63 -4.12 -7.43 4.21
CA GLU A 63 -5.54 -7.83 4.36
C GLU A 63 -5.87 -9.11 3.56
N GLN A 64 -5.19 -9.32 2.43
CA GLN A 64 -5.28 -10.55 1.63
C GLN A 64 -4.37 -11.69 2.15
N GLY A 65 -3.90 -11.60 3.39
CA GLY A 65 -3.08 -12.63 4.05
C GLY A 65 -1.63 -12.71 3.56
N ARG A 66 -1.12 -11.69 2.86
CA ARG A 66 0.28 -11.67 2.39
C ARG A 66 1.19 -11.16 3.51
N ARG A 67 2.39 -11.73 3.64
CA ARG A 67 3.48 -11.11 4.42
C ARG A 67 4.04 -9.94 3.65
N VAL A 68 3.99 -8.75 4.22
CA VAL A 68 4.41 -7.50 3.58
C VAL A 68 5.51 -6.85 4.40
N LEU A 69 6.58 -6.44 3.73
CA LEU A 69 7.59 -5.55 4.28
C LEU A 69 7.52 -4.24 3.49
N LEU A 70 7.30 -3.14 4.21
CA LEU A 70 7.38 -1.80 3.66
C LEU A 70 8.75 -1.21 4.00
N VAL A 71 9.42 -0.64 2.99
CA VAL A 71 10.76 -0.06 3.13
C VAL A 71 10.66 1.43 2.82
N ASP A 72 11.05 2.26 3.79
CA ASP A 72 11.10 3.71 3.62
C ASP A 72 12.46 4.11 3.08
N PHE A 73 12.50 4.54 1.82
CA PHE A 73 13.72 4.98 1.13
C PHE A 73 13.68 6.49 0.82
N ASP A 74 12.86 7.25 1.55
CA ASP A 74 12.79 8.71 1.44
C ASP A 74 13.54 9.34 2.64
N PRO A 75 14.48 10.28 2.42
CA PRO A 75 15.14 11.02 3.50
C PRO A 75 14.21 11.68 4.50
N GLN A 76 12.99 11.98 4.10
CA GLN A 76 12.01 12.60 4.98
C GLN A 76 11.29 11.61 5.90
N GLY A 77 11.50 10.29 5.74
CA GLY A 77 10.84 9.27 6.55
C GLY A 77 9.32 9.26 6.39
N ALA A 78 8.81 9.71 5.23
CA ALA A 78 7.40 9.99 5.02
C ALA A 78 6.52 8.73 5.12
N LEU A 79 7.06 7.56 4.78
CA LEU A 79 6.33 6.29 4.90
C LEU A 79 6.18 5.90 6.37
N SER A 80 7.27 6.01 7.13
CA SER A 80 7.28 5.72 8.57
C SER A 80 6.29 6.62 9.32
N VAL A 81 6.35 7.93 9.08
CA VAL A 81 5.40 8.91 9.66
C VAL A 81 3.96 8.61 9.25
N GLY A 82 3.74 8.24 7.98
CA GLY A 82 2.40 7.87 7.47
C GLY A 82 1.81 6.63 8.14
N LEU A 83 2.65 5.78 8.76
CA LEU A 83 2.26 4.62 9.56
C LEU A 83 2.24 4.91 11.08
N GLY A 84 2.45 6.16 11.48
CA GLY A 84 2.50 6.56 12.89
C GLY A 84 3.82 6.25 13.59
N ILE A 85 4.85 5.84 12.86
CA ILE A 85 6.18 5.53 13.39
C ILE A 85 7.04 6.78 13.26
N GLN A 86 7.60 7.26 14.37
CA GLN A 86 8.49 8.41 14.35
C GLN A 86 9.90 7.97 13.92
N PRO A 87 10.49 8.53 12.85
CA PRO A 87 11.80 8.10 12.37
C PRO A 87 12.94 8.22 13.39
N HIS A 88 12.85 9.18 14.32
CA HIS A 88 13.85 9.42 15.36
C HIS A 88 13.77 8.43 16.52
N GLU A 89 12.71 7.62 16.60
CA GLU A 89 12.56 6.53 17.58
C GLU A 89 13.16 5.20 17.06
N LEU A 90 13.62 5.17 15.81
CA LEU A 90 14.19 3.98 15.19
C LEU A 90 15.70 3.89 15.48
N ASP A 91 16.12 2.81 16.16
CA ASP A 91 17.54 2.52 16.42
C ASP A 91 18.36 2.30 15.14
N ALA A 92 17.70 1.77 14.10
CA ALA A 92 18.29 1.50 12.82
C ALA A 92 17.28 1.84 11.70
N THR A 93 17.80 2.49 10.67
CA THR A 93 17.07 2.89 9.47
C THR A 93 17.90 2.51 8.25
N ILE A 94 17.31 2.64 7.06
CA ILE A 94 18.03 2.39 5.82
C ILE A 94 19.25 3.32 5.64
N TYR A 95 19.23 4.51 6.27
CA TYR A 95 20.36 5.44 6.28
C TYR A 95 21.60 4.86 6.94
N ASN A 96 21.47 3.93 7.89
CA ASN A 96 22.62 3.33 8.55
C ASN A 96 23.36 2.32 7.66
N LEU A 97 22.78 1.95 6.52
CA LEU A 97 23.33 0.96 5.58
C LEU A 97 23.92 1.59 4.31
N LEU A 98 23.84 2.92 4.17
CA LEU A 98 24.34 3.71 3.05
C LEU A 98 25.55 4.55 3.48
#